data_AF-A0A839CVH7-F1
#
_entry.id   AF-A0A839CVH7-F1
#
_cell.length_a   1.000
_cell.length_b   1.000
_cell.length_c   1.000
_cell.angle_alpha   90.00
_cell.angle_beta   90.00
_cell.angle_gamma   90.00
#
_symmetry.space_group_name_H-M   'P 1'
#
loop_
_entity.id
_entity.type
_entity.pdbx_description
1 polymer ?
#
loop_
_entity_poly.entity_id
_entity_poly.type
_entity_poly.pdbx_seq_one_letter_code
_entity_poly.pdbx_strand_id
1 'polypeptide(L)'
;MSDFYPQSFDTYKYIKELKGSGFNELQAEVIVKSLQESREYNFSKLATREQISLMELTLNNKIDGLESKILQVEEKLESKISQVEERLESKISQIEQNLKTEIAASQFNMLKWIIPFFITIIGMITGLLIKLL
;
A
#
# COMPACT_ATOMS: atom_id res chain seq x y z
N MET A 1 -28.19 -5.88 23.89
CA MET A 1 -29.03 -5.42 22.76
C MET A 1 -30.22 -6.34 22.68
N SER A 2 -31.45 -5.82 22.77
CA SER A 2 -32.67 -6.64 22.74
C SER A 2 -32.93 -7.20 21.34
N ASP A 3 -33.27 -8.47 21.28
CA ASP A 3 -33.78 -9.11 20.07
C ASP A 3 -35.10 -8.46 19.69
N PHE A 4 -35.12 -7.73 18.57
CA PHE A 4 -36.35 -7.23 17.99
C PHE A 4 -37.02 -8.42 17.30
N TYR A 5 -37.80 -9.18 18.07
CA TYR A 5 -38.74 -10.11 17.49
C TYR A 5 -39.91 -9.29 16.95
N PRO A 6 -40.17 -9.29 15.62
CA PRO A 6 -41.36 -8.64 15.11
C PRO A 6 -42.56 -9.31 15.76
N GLN A 7 -43.28 -8.58 16.63
CA GLN A 7 -44.53 -9.09 17.17
C GLN A 7 -45.45 -9.46 16.01
N SER A 8 -45.97 -10.69 16.06
CA SER A 8 -46.91 -11.23 15.08
C SER A 8 -48.08 -10.25 14.93
N PHE A 9 -48.43 -9.92 13.68
CA PHE A 9 -49.57 -9.06 13.41
C PHE A 9 -50.86 -9.80 13.79
N ASP A 10 -51.53 -9.38 14.85
CA ASP A 10 -52.78 -9.99 15.31
C ASP A 10 -53.97 -9.43 14.54
N THR A 11 -54.23 -10.02 13.38
CA THR A 11 -55.34 -9.65 12.48
C THR A 11 -56.69 -9.63 13.21
N TYR A 12 -56.94 -10.60 14.10
CA TYR A 12 -58.22 -10.72 14.81
C TYR A 12 -58.44 -9.57 15.81
N LYS A 13 -57.40 -9.22 16.59
CA LYS A 13 -57.46 -8.09 17.52
C LYS A 13 -57.77 -6.79 16.79
N TYR A 14 -57.07 -6.50 15.69
CA TYR A 14 -57.29 -5.27 14.91
C TYR A 14 -58.68 -5.20 14.28
N ILE A 15 -59.20 -6.32 13.75
CA ILE A 15 -60.57 -6.38 13.22
C ILE A 15 -61.59 -6.05 14.34
N LYS A 16 -61.41 -6.63 15.53
CA LYS A 16 -62.30 -6.38 16.68
C LYS A 16 -62.29 -4.92 17.13
N GLU A 17 -61.12 -4.28 17.17
CA GLU A 17 -60.97 -2.86 17.53
C GLU A 17 -61.64 -1.93 16.51
N LEU A 18 -61.48 -2.20 15.21
CA LEU A 18 -62.14 -1.43 14.14
C LEU A 18 -63.66 -1.57 14.21
N LYS A 19 -64.18 -2.77 14.45
CA LYS A 19 -65.61 -3.00 14.66
C LYS A 19 -66.15 -2.25 15.88
N GLY A 20 -65.39 -2.21 16.98
CA GLY A 20 -65.72 -1.44 18.18
C GLY A 20 -65.77 0.09 17.94
N SER A 21 -65.13 0.56 16.86
CA SER A 21 -65.07 1.96 16.46
C SER A 21 -66.12 2.34 15.40
N GLY A 22 -67.03 1.43 15.04
CA GLY A 22 -68.14 1.67 14.13
C GLY A 22 -67.91 1.24 12.67
N PHE A 23 -66.78 0.60 12.35
CA PHE A 23 -66.60 -0.06 11.05
C PHE A 23 -67.39 -1.37 10.99
N ASN A 24 -67.94 -1.70 9.82
CA ASN A 24 -68.51 -3.04 9.62
C ASN A 24 -67.41 -4.09 9.38
N GLU A 25 -67.77 -5.38 9.40
CA GLU A 25 -66.83 -6.49 9.22
C GLU A 25 -66.00 -6.34 7.94
N LEU A 26 -66.66 -6.09 6.81
CA LEU A 26 -66.01 -6.01 5.50
C LEU A 26 -65.01 -4.85 5.43
N GLN A 27 -65.35 -3.70 6.00
CA GLN A 27 -64.44 -2.56 6.09
C GLN A 27 -63.23 -2.88 6.97
N ALA A 28 -63.46 -3.50 8.12
CA ALA A 28 -62.39 -3.87 9.04
C ALA A 28 -61.42 -4.90 8.41
N GLU A 29 -61.95 -5.94 7.77
CA GLU A 29 -61.14 -6.95 7.07
C GLU A 29 -60.28 -6.35 5.96
N VAL A 30 -60.84 -5.49 5.10
CA VAL A 30 -60.10 -4.86 3.99
C VAL A 30 -58.98 -3.96 4.50
N ILE A 31 -59.24 -3.16 5.54
CA ILE A 31 -58.23 -2.29 6.15
C ILE A 31 -57.09 -3.13 6.75
N VAL A 32 -57.42 -4.14 7.54
CA VAL A 32 -56.42 -4.99 8.21
C VAL A 32 -55.61 -5.79 7.20
N LYS A 33 -56.25 -6.31 6.16
CA LYS A 33 -55.57 -7.04 5.07
C LYS A 33 -54.60 -6.14 4.30
N SER A 34 -55.03 -4.95 3.88
CA SER A 34 -54.15 -4.01 3.17
C SER A 34 -52.97 -3.55 4.02
N LEU A 35 -53.17 -3.37 5.33
CA LEU A 35 -52.10 -3.05 6.27
C LEU A 35 -51.13 -4.23 6.45
N GLN A 36 -51.66 -5.45 6.57
CA GLN A 36 -50.85 -6.67 6.66
C GLN A 36 -49.98 -6.84 5.39
N GLU A 37 -50.58 -6.72 4.21
CA GLU A 37 -49.88 -6.81 2.92
C GLU A 37 -48.78 -5.75 2.78
N SER A 38 -49.06 -4.51 3.18
CA SER A 38 -48.06 -3.43 3.19
C SER A 38 -46.90 -3.74 4.16
N ARG A 39 -47.20 -4.30 5.33
CA ARG A 39 -46.19 -4.66 6.34
C ARG A 39 -45.31 -5.82 5.86
N GLU A 40 -45.91 -6.86 5.31
CA GLU A 40 -45.20 -8.02 4.72
C GLU A 40 -44.32 -7.59 3.55
N TYR A 41 -44.82 -6.73 2.66
CA TYR A 41 -44.04 -6.16 1.57
C TYR A 41 -42.83 -5.36 2.08
N ASN A 42 -43.00 -4.52 3.11
CA ASN A 42 -41.88 -3.78 3.69
C ASN A 42 -40.85 -4.71 4.33
N PHE A 43 -41.27 -5.73 5.08
CA PHE A 43 -40.33 -6.70 5.68
C PHE A 43 -39.59 -7.54 4.63
N SER A 44 -40.23 -7.86 3.51
CA SER A 44 -39.59 -8.62 2.42
C SER A 44 -38.37 -7.91 1.81
N LYS A 45 -38.26 -6.58 2.00
CA LYS A 45 -37.15 -5.77 1.50
C LYS A 45 -36.07 -5.48 2.54
N LEU A 46 -36.31 -5.79 3.82
CA LEU A 46 -35.35 -5.51 4.87
C LEU A 46 -34.29 -6.61 4.92
N ALA A 47 -33.02 -6.21 5.02
CA ALA A 47 -31.95 -7.14 5.35
C ALA A 47 -32.15 -7.66 6.78
N THR A 48 -31.93 -8.96 6.98
CA THR A 48 -31.97 -9.54 8.32
C THR A 48 -30.73 -9.12 9.13
N ARG A 49 -30.84 -9.14 10.46
CA ARG A 49 -29.69 -8.89 11.34
C ARG A 49 -28.52 -9.85 11.04
N GLU A 50 -28.84 -11.10 10.75
CA GLU A 50 -27.85 -12.11 10.36
C GLU A 50 -27.13 -11.73 9.06
N GLN A 51 -27.86 -11.30 8.03
CA GLN A 51 -27.25 -10.83 6.77
C GLN A 51 -26.33 -9.62 7.00
N ILE A 52 -26.74 -8.69 7.85
CA ILE A 52 -25.91 -7.53 8.21
C ILE A 52 -24.65 -7.99 8.95
N SER A 53 -24.76 -8.87 9.94
CA SER A 53 -23.61 -9.36 10.71
C SER A 53 -22.62 -10.15 9.85
N LEU A 54 -23.12 -11.00 8.94
CA LEU A 54 -22.29 -11.71 7.96
C LEU A 54 -21.56 -10.73 7.02
N MET A 55 -22.24 -9.64 6.62
CA MET A 55 -21.64 -8.60 5.78
C MET A 55 -20.57 -7.83 6.55
N GLU A 56 -20.80 -7.46 7.81
CA GLU A 56 -19.81 -6.83 8.70
C GLU A 56 -18.58 -7.72 8.86
N LEU A 57 -18.77 -9.02 9.16
CA LEU A 57 -17.67 -9.99 9.26
C LEU A 57 -16.88 -10.08 7.96
N THR A 58 -17.58 -10.16 6.82
CA THR A 58 -16.94 -10.22 5.50
C THR A 58 -16.14 -8.96 5.19
N LEU A 59 -16.65 -7.79 5.56
CA LEU A 59 -15.96 -6.52 5.38
C LEU A 59 -14.73 -6.43 6.28
N ASN A 60 -14.83 -6.80 7.55
CA ASN A 60 -13.69 -6.84 8.46
C ASN A 60 -12.59 -7.78 7.95
N ASN A 61 -12.94 -8.99 7.53
CA ASN A 61 -11.97 -9.92 6.94
C ASN A 61 -11.29 -9.36 5.68
N LYS A 62 -12.03 -8.59 4.85
CA LYS A 62 -11.45 -7.91 3.69
C LYS A 62 -10.51 -6.78 4.08
N ILE A 63 -10.86 -6.01 5.12
CA ILE A 63 -10.03 -4.94 5.67
C ILE A 63 -8.73 -5.53 6.22
N ASP A 64 -8.81 -6.55 7.08
CA ASP A 64 -7.64 -7.24 7.64
C ASP A 64 -6.74 -7.80 6.52
N GLY A 65 -7.36 -8.37 5.47
CA GLY A 65 -6.65 -8.86 4.31
C GLY A 65 -5.97 -7.77 3.47
N LEU A 66 -6.52 -6.56 3.43
CA LEU A 66 -5.90 -5.40 2.78
C LEU A 66 -4.75 -4.84 3.62
N GLU A 67 -4.93 -4.72 4.94
CA GLU A 67 -3.89 -4.28 5.87
C GLU A 67 -2.66 -5.21 5.79
N SER A 68 -2.87 -6.52 5.79
CA SER A 68 -1.77 -7.48 5.62
C SER A 68 -1.03 -7.32 4.28
N LYS A 69 -1.76 -7.04 3.19
CA LYS A 69 -1.14 -6.80 1.88
C LYS A 69 -0.35 -5.50 1.85
N ILE A 70 -0.83 -4.45 2.52
CA ILE A 70 -0.14 -3.17 2.65
C ILE A 70 1.19 -3.39 3.37
N LEU A 71 1.18 -4.05 4.53
CA LEU A 71 2.39 -4.36 5.30
C LEU A 71 3.41 -5.15 4.47
N GLN A 72 2.96 -6.18 3.73
CA GLN A 72 3.86 -6.96 2.86
C GLN A 72 4.47 -6.11 1.72
N VAL A 73 3.71 -5.16 1.18
CA VAL A 73 4.23 -4.24 0.16
C VAL A 73 5.25 -3.28 0.77
N GLU A 74 4.98 -2.74 1.94
CA GLU A 74 5.91 -1.86 2.68
C GLU A 74 7.22 -2.58 2.98
N GLU A 75 7.19 -3.78 3.57
CA GLU A 75 8.39 -4.58 3.85
C GLU A 75 9.19 -4.89 2.57
N LYS A 76 8.50 -5.22 1.47
CA LYS A 76 9.16 -5.51 0.19
C LYS A 76 9.79 -4.27 -0.42
N LEU A 77 9.17 -3.10 -0.27
CA LEU A 77 9.73 -1.84 -0.75
C LEU A 77 10.94 -1.44 0.09
N GLU A 78 10.85 -1.53 1.40
CA GLU A 78 11.96 -1.27 2.32
C GLU A 78 13.17 -2.15 1.95
N SER A 79 12.97 -3.46 1.83
CA SER A 79 14.03 -4.39 1.44
C SER A 79 14.66 -4.06 0.08
N LYS A 80 13.85 -3.65 -0.91
CA LYS A 80 14.35 -3.24 -2.23
C LYS A 80 15.14 -1.94 -2.16
N ILE A 81 14.71 -0.99 -1.34
CA ILE A 81 15.41 0.29 -1.14
C ILE A 81 16.77 0.00 -0.52
N SER A 82 16.85 -0.76 0.57
CA SER A 82 18.12 -1.12 1.20
C SER A 82 19.07 -1.85 0.23
N GLN A 83 18.56 -2.78 -0.57
CA GLN A 83 19.38 -3.46 -1.59
C GLN A 83 19.91 -2.51 -2.68
N VAL A 84 19.12 -1.51 -3.07
CA VAL A 84 19.57 -0.48 -4.03
C VAL A 84 20.64 0.41 -3.40
N GLU A 85 20.46 0.83 -2.15
CA GLU A 85 21.43 1.63 -1.40
C GLU A 85 22.77 0.89 -1.26
N GLU A 86 22.77 -0.36 -0.80
CA GLU A 86 23.97 -1.20 -0.69
C GLU A 86 24.69 -1.35 -2.03
N ARG A 87 23.93 -1.58 -3.12
CA ARG A 87 24.49 -1.72 -4.45
C ARG A 87 25.12 -0.41 -4.96
N LEU A 88 24.50 0.73 -4.65
CA LEU A 88 25.04 2.04 -5.01
C LEU A 88 26.31 2.34 -4.21
N GLU A 89 26.31 2.10 -2.91
CA GLU A 89 27.49 2.29 -2.04
C GLU A 89 28.67 1.44 -2.52
N SER A 90 28.41 0.16 -2.85
CA SER A 90 29.43 -0.74 -3.41
C SER A 90 29.99 -0.23 -4.74
N LYS A 91 29.13 0.27 -5.65
CA LYS A 91 29.57 0.85 -6.93
C LYS A 91 30.39 2.12 -6.74
N ILE A 92 29.99 2.99 -5.82
CA ILE A 92 30.72 4.22 -5.50
C ILE A 92 32.11 3.85 -4.97
N SER A 93 32.18 2.95 -3.98
CA SER A 93 33.44 2.44 -3.44
C SER A 93 34.35 1.84 -4.52
N GLN A 94 33.79 1.08 -5.47
CA GLN A 94 34.55 0.51 -6.57
C GLN A 94 35.08 1.58 -7.53
N ILE A 95 34.26 2.58 -7.87
CA ILE A 95 34.67 3.71 -8.71
C ILE A 95 35.81 4.49 -8.03
N GLU A 96 35.71 4.77 -6.73
CA GLU A 96 36.76 5.46 -5.99
C GLU A 96 38.09 4.69 -6.00
N GLN A 97 38.05 3.36 -5.80
CA GLN A 97 39.25 2.52 -5.86
C GLN A 97 39.86 2.48 -7.25
N ASN A 98 39.04 2.37 -8.29
CA ASN A 98 39.50 2.39 -9.69
C ASN A 98 40.16 3.74 -10.01
N LEU A 99 39.52 4.85 -9.65
CA LEU A 99 40.08 6.20 -9.87
C LEU A 99 41.41 6.39 -9.12
N LYS A 100 41.50 5.96 -7.86
CA LYS A 100 42.78 6.01 -7.11
C LYS A 100 43.88 5.23 -7.83
N THR A 101 43.55 4.05 -8.33
CA THR A 101 44.50 3.18 -9.04
C THR A 101 44.93 3.80 -10.37
N GLU A 102 43.99 4.33 -11.16
CA GLU A 102 44.27 4.99 -12.44
C GLU A 102 45.11 6.26 -12.26
N ILE A 103 44.81 7.06 -11.23
CA ILE A 103 45.61 8.25 -10.89
C ILE A 103 47.03 7.84 -10.51
N ALA A 104 47.21 6.84 -9.66
CA ALA A 104 48.53 6.36 -9.26
C ALA A 104 49.32 5.80 -10.46
N ALA A 105 48.67 5.05 -11.35
CA ALA A 105 49.28 4.54 -12.57
C ALA A 105 49.68 5.68 -13.52
N SER A 106 48.83 6.70 -13.67
CA SER A 106 49.12 7.90 -14.48
C SER A 106 50.31 8.69 -13.92
N GLN A 107 50.36 8.91 -12.59
CA GLN A 107 51.48 9.54 -11.91
C GLN A 107 52.79 8.77 -12.14
N PHE A 108 52.77 7.44 -12.00
CA PHE A 108 53.93 6.60 -12.25
C PHE A 108 54.38 6.64 -13.72
N ASN A 109 53.44 6.59 -14.66
CA ASN A 109 53.74 6.70 -16.09
C ASN A 109 54.39 8.04 -16.44
N MET A 110 53.87 9.15 -15.91
CA MET A 110 54.49 10.46 -16.09
C MET A 110 55.91 10.48 -15.52
N LEU A 111 56.12 9.96 -14.30
CA LEU A 111 57.44 9.92 -13.68
C LEU A 111 58.45 9.09 -14.49
N LYS A 112 58.01 7.93 -15.01
CA LYS A 112 58.82 7.03 -15.84
C LYS A 112 59.36 7.72 -17.09
N TRP A 113 58.60 8.63 -17.71
CA TRP A 113 59.02 9.36 -18.90
C TRP A 113 59.74 10.67 -18.59
N ILE A 114 59.37 11.35 -17.51
CA ILE A 114 59.96 12.63 -17.11
C ILE A 114 61.40 12.46 -16.61
N ILE A 115 61.72 11.40 -15.85
CA ILE A 115 63.07 11.21 -15.29
C ILE A 115 64.14 11.11 -16.39
N PRO A 116 64.04 10.21 -17.40
CA PRO A 116 65.04 10.11 -18.47
C PRO A 116 65.14 11.40 -19.30
N PHE A 117 64.03 12.10 -19.51
CA PHE A 117 64.00 13.37 -20.22
C PHE A 117 64.86 14.42 -19.52
N PHE A 118 64.70 14.60 -18.21
CA PHE A 118 65.53 15.53 -17.44
C PHE A 118 67.00 15.11 -17.37
N ILE A 119 67.30 13.80 -17.21
CA ILE A 119 68.68 13.29 -17.25
C ILE A 119 69.35 13.66 -18.58
N THR A 120 68.62 13.51 -19.69
CA THR A 120 69.13 13.84 -21.03
C THR A 120 69.42 15.33 -21.18
N ILE A 121 68.51 16.20 -20.74
CA ILE A 121 68.70 17.67 -20.78
C ILE A 121 69.91 18.08 -19.94
N ILE A 122 70.03 17.56 -18.72
CA ILE A 122 71.16 17.88 -17.83
C ILE A 122 72.48 17.49 -18.50
N GLY A 123 72.56 16.29 -19.08
CA GLY A 123 73.75 15.82 -19.80
C GLY A 123 74.11 16.69 -21.01
N MET A 124 73.12 17.18 -21.77
CA MET A 124 73.36 18.10 -22.87
C MET A 124 73.93 19.45 -22.39
N ILE A 125 73.37 20.02 -21.32
CA ILE A 125 73.81 21.31 -20.77
C ILE A 125 75.24 21.21 -20.22
N THR A 126 75.55 20.16 -19.46
CA THR A 126 76.91 19.97 -18.92
C THR A 126 77.95 19.76 -20.02
N GLY A 127 77.61 18.99 -21.06
CA GLY A 127 78.48 18.80 -22.23
C GLY A 127 78.75 20.11 -22.99
N LEU A 128 77.74 20.95 -23.18
CA LEU A 128 77.90 22.26 -23.80
C LEU A 128 78.76 23.21 -22.96
N LEU A 129 78.59 23.22 -21.63
CA LEU A 129 79.41 24.01 -20.72
C LEU A 129 80.90 23.63 -20.79
N ILE A 130 81.22 22.33 -20.77
CA ILE A 130 82.60 21.84 -20.89
C ILE A 130 83.22 22.24 -22.23
N LYS A 131 82.43 22.27 -23.32
CA LYS A 131 82.91 22.67 -24.64
C LYS A 131 83.19 24.19 -24.75
N LEU A 132 82.55 25.01 -23.92
CA LEU A 132 82.68 26.47 -23.92
C LEU A 132 83.77 27.00 -22.97
N LEU A 133 84.27 26.16 -22.06
CA LEU A 133 85.41 26.42 -21.17
C LEU A 133 86.73 26.04 -21.86
#